data_AF-A0A2D4MVV0-F1
#
_entry.id   AF-A0A2D4MVV0-F1
#
_cell.length_a   1.000
_cell.length_b   1.000
_cell.length_c   1.000
_cell.angle_alpha   90.00
_cell.angle_beta   90.00
_cell.angle_gamma   90.00
#
_symmetry.space_group_name_H-M   'P 1'
#
loop_
_entity.id
_entity.type
_entity.pdbx_description
1 polymer ?
#
loop_
_entity_poly.entity_id
_entity_poly.type
_entity_poly.pdbx_seq_one_letter_code
_entity_poly.pdbx_strand_id
1 'polypeptide(L)'
;IHHYLKPNLSYHFNFFFISQLHALAAGMKVIITDYCSAGVEVCRRACGGHGYSLLSGLPSIYMKVVPSCTYEGENTVLLLQTARFLIKCYGMAQMGQPLPSSVAYFASVNFGKCQAQEKKDFLNPDIYTDAYKHRAFRFIRNAVMKLQQLVQAGKTQHEAWNQCTVQLTRAAMAHSSYIVVQKFTEELRNHAKESATRRVLKNLCDLFALHGIFSNAGDFMQDAYFSTEQIDRVTETYLDLLAVIR
;
A
#
# COMPACT_ATOMS: atom_id res chain seq x y z
N ILE A 1 -40.36 -5.09 -40.70
CA ILE A 1 -40.46 -4.60 -39.30
C ILE A 1 -39.82 -5.67 -38.41
N HIS A 2 -38.50 -5.87 -38.40
CA HIS A 2 -37.45 -4.92 -38.03
C HIS A 2 -37.54 -4.47 -36.57
N HIS A 3 -37.34 -5.40 -35.62
CA HIS A 3 -36.69 -5.15 -34.33
C HIS A 3 -36.51 -6.48 -33.59
N TYR A 4 -35.50 -6.59 -32.73
CA TYR A 4 -35.15 -7.76 -31.87
C TYR A 4 -34.12 -8.78 -32.37
N LEU A 5 -33.23 -8.39 -33.28
CA LEU A 5 -31.83 -8.80 -33.17
C LEU A 5 -31.08 -7.60 -32.61
N LYS A 6 -30.82 -7.58 -31.29
CA LYS A 6 -29.78 -6.74 -30.71
C LYS A 6 -28.45 -7.45 -30.99
N PRO A 7 -27.58 -6.93 -31.88
CA PRO A 7 -26.20 -7.37 -31.92
C PRO A 7 -25.42 -6.63 -30.83
N ASN A 8 -24.42 -7.30 -30.24
CA ASN A 8 -23.38 -6.71 -29.40
C ASN A 8 -23.77 -6.36 -27.94
N LEU A 9 -24.12 -7.37 -27.12
CA LEU A 9 -23.59 -7.38 -25.76
C LEU A 9 -22.17 -7.92 -25.85
N SER A 10 -21.21 -7.00 -25.87
CA SER A 10 -19.79 -7.29 -25.90
C SER A 10 -19.38 -8.17 -24.71
N TYR A 11 -19.08 -9.44 -25.00
CA TYR A 11 -18.38 -10.41 -24.15
C TYR A 11 -16.92 -9.99 -23.81
N HIS A 12 -16.58 -8.71 -23.93
CA HIS A 12 -15.43 -8.06 -23.29
C HIS A 12 -15.69 -7.83 -21.78
N PHE A 13 -16.39 -8.76 -21.14
CA PHE A 13 -16.72 -8.71 -19.73
C PHE A 13 -15.54 -9.30 -18.94
N ASN A 14 -14.86 -8.44 -18.19
CA ASN A 14 -14.12 -8.74 -16.94
C ASN A 14 -12.72 -9.36 -16.91
N PHE A 15 -11.98 -9.62 -17.99
CA PHE A 15 -10.59 -10.12 -17.81
C PHE A 15 -9.67 -9.11 -17.09
N PHE A 16 -9.85 -7.82 -17.39
CA PHE A 16 -9.08 -6.75 -16.74
C PHE A 16 -9.48 -6.55 -15.27
N PHE A 17 -10.77 -6.67 -14.96
CA PHE A 17 -11.27 -6.65 -13.58
C PHE A 17 -10.72 -7.82 -12.76
N ILE A 18 -10.71 -9.03 -13.32
CA ILE A 18 -10.13 -10.22 -12.67
C ILE A 18 -8.64 -10.00 -12.41
N SER A 19 -7.91 -9.41 -13.37
CA SER A 19 -6.48 -9.09 -13.20
C SER A 19 -6.25 -8.08 -12.06
N GLN A 20 -7.10 -7.06 -11.96
CA GLN A 20 -7.06 -6.07 -10.88
C GLN A 20 -7.37 -6.70 -9.53
N LEU A 21 -8.44 -7.51 -9.46
CA LEU A 21 -8.85 -8.20 -8.24
C LEU A 21 -7.74 -9.14 -7.75
N HIS A 22 -7.14 -9.93 -8.66
CA HIS A 22 -6.02 -10.81 -8.33
C HIS A 22 -4.83 -10.03 -7.76
N ALA A 23 -4.42 -8.94 -8.42
CA ALA A 23 -3.30 -8.12 -7.96
C ALA A 23 -3.56 -7.47 -6.59
N LEU A 24 -4.79 -6.99 -6.36
CA LEU A 24 -5.18 -6.43 -5.06
C LEU A 24 -5.24 -7.51 -3.99
N ALA A 25 -5.85 -8.66 -4.27
CA ALA A 25 -5.93 -9.77 -3.32
C ALA A 25 -4.53 -10.28 -2.94
N ALA A 26 -3.64 -10.47 -3.92
CA ALA A 26 -2.25 -10.86 -3.71
C ALA A 26 -1.51 -9.85 -2.82
N GLY A 27 -1.62 -8.56 -3.11
CA GLY A 27 -0.98 -7.51 -2.31
C GLY A 27 -1.55 -7.38 -0.90
N MET A 28 -2.87 -7.47 -0.74
CA MET A 28 -3.52 -7.44 0.58
C MET A 28 -3.16 -8.66 1.41
N LYS A 29 -3.09 -9.85 0.81
CA LYS A 29 -2.63 -11.06 1.47
C LYS A 29 -1.25 -10.81 2.09
N VAL A 30 -0.29 -10.31 1.31
CA VAL A 30 1.07 -10.03 1.80
C VAL A 30 1.05 -9.04 2.97
N ILE A 31 0.36 -7.90 2.81
CA ILE A 31 0.27 -6.88 3.88
C ILE A 31 -0.30 -7.47 5.17
N ILE A 32 -1.39 -8.23 5.08
CA ILE A 32 -2.07 -8.80 6.24
C ILE A 32 -1.19 -9.87 6.90
N THR A 33 -0.58 -10.78 6.13
CA THR A 33 0.21 -11.87 6.71
C THR A 33 1.52 -11.37 7.32
N ASP A 34 2.18 -10.39 6.70
CA ASP A 34 3.37 -9.73 7.27
C ASP A 34 3.02 -8.98 8.56
N TYR A 35 1.95 -8.18 8.58
CA TYR A 35 1.54 -7.46 9.79
C TYR A 35 1.09 -8.41 10.90
N CYS A 36 0.33 -9.45 10.59
CA CYS A 36 -0.14 -10.40 11.60
C CYS A 36 1.03 -11.20 12.20
N SER A 37 1.95 -11.70 11.37
CA SER A 37 3.10 -12.47 11.86
C SER A 37 4.04 -11.60 12.70
N ALA A 38 4.39 -10.41 12.23
CA ALA A 38 5.20 -9.46 12.99
C ALA A 38 4.49 -8.97 14.26
N GLY A 39 3.19 -8.68 14.18
CA GLY A 39 2.38 -8.18 15.28
C GLY A 39 2.30 -9.17 16.44
N VAL A 40 2.05 -10.46 16.16
CA VAL A 40 2.03 -11.49 17.21
C VAL A 40 3.37 -11.58 17.93
N GLU A 41 4.49 -11.50 17.19
CA GLU A 41 5.83 -11.56 17.79
C GLU A 41 6.18 -10.28 18.59
N VAL A 42 5.69 -9.11 18.17
CA VAL A 42 5.80 -7.87 18.96
C VAL A 42 5.01 -8.02 20.26
N CYS A 43 3.77 -8.51 20.22
CA CYS A 43 2.96 -8.75 21.41
C CYS A 43 3.63 -9.77 22.34
N ARG A 44 4.18 -10.86 21.79
CA ARG A 44 4.89 -11.89 22.56
C ARG A 44 6.07 -11.30 23.34
N ARG A 45 6.89 -10.47 22.68
CA ARG A 45 8.03 -9.81 23.32
C ARG A 45 7.61 -8.74 24.32
N ALA A 46 6.50 -8.03 24.07
CA ALA A 46 5.96 -7.03 24.99
C ALA A 46 5.51 -7.64 26.34
N CYS A 47 5.15 -8.93 26.37
CA CYS A 47 4.84 -9.67 27.59
C CYS A 47 6.09 -10.17 28.37
N GLY A 48 7.30 -9.86 27.91
CA GLY A 48 8.55 -10.32 28.51
C GLY A 48 8.66 -11.85 28.58
N GLY A 49 9.26 -12.39 29.65
CA GLY A 49 9.44 -13.83 29.83
C GLY A 49 8.11 -14.62 29.83
N HIS A 50 7.03 -14.02 30.33
CA HIS A 50 5.71 -14.66 30.35
C HIS A 50 5.15 -14.90 28.94
N GLY A 51 5.51 -14.07 27.97
CA GLY A 51 5.13 -14.27 26.57
C GLY A 51 5.76 -15.51 25.93
N TYR A 52 6.84 -16.06 26.49
CA TYR A 52 7.42 -17.33 26.02
C TYR A 52 6.60 -18.55 26.46
N SER A 53 5.89 -18.44 27.59
CA SER A 53 5.05 -19.53 28.09
C SER A 53 3.91 -19.85 27.12
N LEU A 54 3.63 -21.14 26.91
CA LEU A 54 2.46 -21.58 26.15
C LEU A 54 1.14 -21.10 26.78
N LEU A 55 1.13 -20.80 28.08
CA LEU A 55 -0.02 -20.22 28.77
C LEU A 55 -0.38 -18.81 28.26
N SER A 56 0.57 -18.08 27.67
CA SER A 56 0.28 -16.79 27.02
C SER A 56 -0.54 -16.94 25.73
N GLY A 57 -0.56 -18.14 25.13
CA GLY A 57 -1.20 -18.42 23.84
C GLY A 57 -0.49 -17.82 22.62
N LEU A 58 0.38 -16.83 22.79
CA LEU A 58 1.05 -16.10 21.71
C LEU A 58 1.97 -16.99 20.84
N PRO A 59 2.79 -17.91 21.40
CA PRO A 59 3.55 -18.86 20.59
C PRO A 59 2.66 -19.72 19.69
N SER A 60 1.53 -20.20 20.21
CA SER A 60 0.57 -21.02 19.47
C SER A 60 -0.13 -20.25 18.36
N ILE A 61 -0.45 -18.97 18.59
CA ILE A 61 -0.99 -18.08 17.55
C ILE A 61 0.05 -17.84 16.47
N TYR A 62 1.31 -17.54 16.84
CA TYR A 62 2.38 -17.30 15.90
C TYR A 62 2.60 -18.49 14.96
N MET A 63 2.65 -19.71 15.51
CA MET A 63 2.79 -20.95 14.73
C MET A 63 1.64 -21.17 13.74
N LYS A 64 0.44 -20.66 14.02
CA LYS A 64 -0.71 -20.75 13.10
C LYS A 64 -0.70 -19.66 12.04
N VAL A 65 -0.20 -18.47 12.37
CA VAL A 65 -0.20 -17.31 11.48
C VAL A 65 0.99 -17.35 10.51
N VAL A 66 2.19 -17.70 10.97
CA VAL A 66 3.40 -17.60 10.14
C VAL A 66 3.35 -18.40 8.83
N PRO A 67 2.75 -19.61 8.74
CA PRO A 67 2.67 -20.34 7.48
C PRO A 67 1.88 -19.58 6.39
N SER A 68 0.99 -18.65 6.78
CA SER A 68 0.20 -17.84 5.85
C SER A 68 1.06 -16.94 4.96
N CYS A 69 2.31 -16.68 5.33
CA CYS A 69 3.28 -15.98 4.47
C CYS A 69 3.72 -16.86 3.27
N THR A 70 3.51 -18.18 3.35
CA THR A 70 4.01 -19.18 2.39
C THR A 70 2.89 -19.89 1.61
N TYR A 71 1.85 -20.38 2.29
CA TYR A 71 0.72 -21.03 1.60
C TYR A 71 -0.19 -20.00 0.91
N GLU A 72 -1.02 -20.44 -0.04
CA GLU A 72 -1.76 -19.58 -0.99
C GLU A 72 -0.87 -18.60 -1.79
N GLY A 73 0.40 -18.95 -1.98
CA GLY A 73 1.39 -18.16 -2.71
C GLY A 73 2.37 -17.47 -1.78
N GLU A 74 3.66 -17.69 -2.00
CA GLU A 74 4.72 -17.04 -1.21
C GLU A 74 4.69 -15.52 -1.42
N ASN A 75 4.89 -14.76 -0.33
CA ASN A 75 4.69 -13.31 -0.32
C ASN A 75 5.50 -12.56 -1.41
N THR A 76 6.77 -12.91 -1.62
CA THR A 76 7.60 -12.29 -2.67
C THR A 76 7.06 -12.58 -4.07
N VAL A 77 6.65 -13.82 -4.34
CA VAL A 77 6.03 -14.21 -5.61
C VAL A 77 4.73 -13.45 -5.85
N LEU A 78 3.89 -13.30 -4.82
CA LEU A 78 2.64 -12.53 -4.92
C LEU A 78 2.90 -11.04 -5.17
N LEU A 79 3.88 -10.44 -4.49
CA LEU A 79 4.29 -9.06 -4.77
C LEU A 79 4.79 -8.90 -6.22
N LEU A 80 5.51 -9.87 -6.77
CA LEU A 80 5.92 -9.86 -8.17
C LEU A 80 4.74 -9.99 -9.15
N GLN A 81 3.69 -10.74 -8.80
CA GLN A 81 2.45 -10.78 -9.59
C GLN A 81 1.76 -9.41 -9.59
N THR A 82 1.66 -8.77 -8.43
CA THR A 82 1.14 -7.40 -8.29
C THR A 82 1.99 -6.41 -9.09
N ALA A 83 3.32 -6.50 -9.03
CA ALA A 83 4.21 -5.64 -9.78
C ALA A 83 4.01 -5.75 -11.31
N ARG A 84 3.78 -6.96 -11.84
CA ARG A 84 3.47 -7.16 -13.28
C ARG A 84 2.21 -6.40 -13.68
N PHE A 85 1.16 -6.50 -12.86
CA PHE A 85 -0.08 -5.75 -13.08
C PHE A 85 0.16 -4.24 -13.06
N LEU A 86 0.93 -3.74 -12.09
CA LEU A 86 1.21 -2.31 -11.96
C LEU A 86 2.04 -1.76 -13.12
N ILE A 87 3.04 -2.50 -13.61
CA ILE A 87 3.83 -2.09 -14.79
C ILE A 87 2.95 -2.01 -16.03
N LYS A 88 2.07 -3.00 -16.23
CA LYS A 88 1.11 -2.97 -17.34
C LYS A 88 0.23 -1.72 -17.27
N CYS A 89 -0.33 -1.42 -16.10
CA CYS A 89 -1.17 -0.24 -15.90
C CYS A 89 -0.37 1.07 -16.07
N TYR A 90 0.89 1.11 -15.64
CA TYR A 90 1.76 2.26 -15.86
C TYR A 90 1.99 2.50 -17.37
N GLY A 91 2.23 1.45 -18.14
CA GLY A 91 2.32 1.53 -19.61
C GLY A 91 1.04 2.06 -20.25
N MET A 92 -0.12 1.58 -19.80
CA MET A 92 -1.43 2.08 -20.25
C MET A 92 -1.61 3.57 -19.94
N ALA A 93 -1.18 4.03 -18.75
CA ALA A 93 -1.23 5.43 -18.35
C ALA A 93 -0.40 6.33 -19.28
N GLN A 94 0.80 5.89 -19.66
CA GLN A 94 1.66 6.62 -20.61
C GLN A 94 1.02 6.74 -22.01
N MET A 95 0.18 5.78 -22.38
CA MET A 95 -0.57 5.79 -23.63
C MET A 95 -1.92 6.53 -23.55
N GLY A 96 -2.26 7.13 -22.40
CA GLY A 96 -3.54 7.81 -22.18
C GLY A 96 -4.75 6.88 -22.18
N GLN A 97 -4.55 5.57 -21.93
CA GLN A 97 -5.63 4.59 -21.90
C GLN A 97 -6.40 4.64 -20.57
N PRO A 98 -7.67 4.19 -20.56
CA PRO A 98 -8.47 4.15 -19.34
C PRO A 98 -7.83 3.23 -18.28
N LEU A 99 -7.75 3.73 -17.06
CA LEU A 99 -7.15 3.03 -15.92
C LEU A 99 -8.23 2.56 -14.92
N PRO A 100 -8.01 1.42 -14.25
CA PRO A 100 -8.87 1.02 -13.15
C PRO A 100 -8.72 1.97 -11.95
N SER A 101 -9.77 2.06 -11.14
CA SER A 101 -9.85 3.01 -10.02
C SER A 101 -8.70 2.88 -9.01
N SER A 102 -8.22 1.66 -8.75
CA SER A 102 -7.12 1.42 -7.81
C SER A 102 -5.79 2.01 -8.26
N VAL A 103 -5.59 2.25 -9.56
CA VAL A 103 -4.35 2.80 -10.14
C VAL A 103 -4.61 4.09 -10.92
N ALA A 104 -5.78 4.70 -10.76
CA ALA A 104 -6.14 5.95 -11.44
C ALA A 104 -5.13 7.09 -11.15
N TYR A 105 -4.44 7.02 -10.02
CA TYR A 105 -3.36 7.95 -9.67
C TYR A 105 -2.16 7.92 -10.61
N PHE A 106 -2.00 6.91 -11.47
CA PHE A 106 -0.95 6.89 -12.49
C PHE A 106 -1.14 7.96 -13.59
N ALA A 107 -2.36 8.48 -13.76
CA ALA A 107 -2.62 9.58 -14.68
C ALA A 107 -2.13 10.94 -14.13
N SER A 108 -1.82 11.05 -12.84
CA SER A 108 -1.32 12.28 -12.23
C SER A 108 0.17 12.43 -12.51
N VAL A 109 0.55 13.45 -13.29
CA VAL A 109 1.94 13.67 -13.72
C VAL A 109 2.76 14.44 -12.68
N ASN A 110 2.12 15.21 -11.80
CA ASN A 110 2.79 16.01 -10.79
C ASN A 110 2.09 15.93 -9.43
N PHE A 111 2.80 15.46 -8.42
CA PHE A 111 2.31 15.36 -7.04
C PHE A 111 2.70 16.57 -6.17
N GLY A 112 3.56 17.46 -6.67
CA GLY A 112 4.12 18.55 -5.87
C GLY A 112 4.86 18.05 -4.62
N LYS A 113 5.04 18.95 -3.65
CA LYS A 113 5.53 18.62 -2.30
C LYS A 113 4.38 18.63 -1.30
N CYS A 114 4.57 18.05 -0.12
CA CYS A 114 3.58 18.16 0.94
C CYS A 114 3.40 19.62 1.38
N GLN A 115 2.15 20.07 1.45
CA GLN A 115 1.78 21.43 1.84
C GLN A 115 1.56 21.60 3.35
N ALA A 116 1.58 20.51 4.14
CA ALA A 116 1.37 20.54 5.58
C ALA A 116 2.47 21.34 6.30
N GLN A 117 2.08 22.23 7.22
CA GLN A 117 3.00 23.07 7.97
C GLN A 117 2.91 22.81 9.47
N GLU A 118 1.71 22.60 10.00
CA GLU A 118 1.50 22.42 11.43
C GLU A 118 1.26 20.95 11.78
N LYS A 119 1.46 20.58 13.06
CA LYS A 119 1.19 19.22 13.56
C LYS A 119 -0.22 18.73 13.23
N LYS A 120 -1.21 19.60 13.40
CA LYS A 120 -2.63 19.31 13.18
C LYS A 120 -2.92 18.91 11.73
N ASP A 121 -2.13 19.39 10.78
CA ASP A 121 -2.30 19.08 9.36
C ASP A 121 -2.05 17.60 9.09
N PHE A 122 -1.14 16.97 9.84
CA PHE A 122 -0.85 15.54 9.72
C PHE A 122 -1.96 14.64 10.26
N LEU A 123 -2.94 15.20 10.98
CA LEU A 123 -4.18 14.51 11.35
C LEU A 123 -5.26 14.62 10.27
N ASN A 124 -4.99 15.30 9.14
CA ASN A 124 -5.88 15.31 7.99
C ASN A 124 -5.63 14.06 7.11
N PRO A 125 -6.66 13.20 6.89
CA PRO A 125 -6.58 12.05 6.00
C PRO A 125 -6.04 12.29 4.61
N ASP A 126 -6.33 13.46 4.03
CA ASP A 126 -5.88 13.77 2.67
C ASP A 126 -4.35 13.90 2.60
N ILE A 127 -3.71 14.46 3.64
CA ILE A 127 -2.26 14.69 3.68
C ILE A 127 -1.50 13.38 3.64
N TYR A 128 -1.81 12.44 4.53
CA TYR A 128 -1.11 11.16 4.52
C TYR A 128 -1.56 10.25 3.37
N THR A 129 -2.81 10.33 2.92
CA THR A 129 -3.24 9.55 1.74
C THR A 129 -2.48 9.98 0.48
N ASP A 130 -2.32 11.28 0.26
CA ASP A 130 -1.54 11.80 -0.86
C ASP A 130 -0.05 11.45 -0.74
N ALA A 131 0.50 11.47 0.49
CA ALA A 131 1.89 11.04 0.72
C ALA A 131 2.12 9.57 0.32
N TYR A 132 1.21 8.67 0.71
CA TYR A 132 1.27 7.26 0.32
C TYR A 132 1.06 7.07 -1.19
N LYS A 133 0.14 7.82 -1.79
CA LYS A 133 -0.12 7.82 -3.24
C LYS A 133 1.11 8.24 -4.02
N HIS A 134 1.76 9.32 -3.59
CA HIS A 134 3.01 9.82 -4.16
C HIS A 134 4.13 8.77 -4.05
N ARG A 135 4.35 8.20 -2.86
CA ARG A 135 5.36 7.16 -2.64
C ARG A 135 5.15 5.95 -3.56
N ALA A 136 3.92 5.46 -3.65
CA ALA A 136 3.56 4.33 -4.50
C ALA A 136 3.82 4.63 -5.98
N PHE A 137 3.40 5.80 -6.46
CA PHE A 137 3.64 6.25 -7.84
C PHE A 137 5.14 6.30 -8.15
N ARG A 138 5.91 6.97 -7.30
CA ARG A 138 7.35 7.15 -7.48
C ARG A 138 8.09 5.82 -7.54
N PHE A 139 7.77 4.88 -6.65
CA PHE A 139 8.41 3.55 -6.66
C PHE A 139 8.14 2.78 -7.95
N ILE A 140 6.90 2.80 -8.45
CA ILE A 140 6.57 2.15 -9.72
C ILE A 140 7.28 2.84 -10.89
N ARG A 141 7.25 4.18 -10.94
CA ARG A 141 7.97 4.96 -11.95
C ARG A 141 9.47 4.60 -11.97
N ASN A 142 10.12 4.60 -10.82
CA ASN A 142 11.54 4.31 -10.70
C ASN A 142 11.87 2.87 -11.12
N ALA A 143 11.02 1.90 -10.75
CA ALA A 143 11.17 0.51 -11.17
C ALA A 143 11.03 0.35 -12.70
N VAL A 144 10.03 1.01 -13.30
CA VAL A 144 9.82 1.02 -14.76
C VAL A 144 10.99 1.67 -15.49
N MET A 145 11.46 2.83 -15.02
CA MET A 145 12.63 3.51 -15.60
C MET A 145 13.87 2.63 -15.55
N LYS A 146 14.13 1.96 -14.43
CA LYS A 146 15.28 1.05 -14.30
C LYS A 146 15.15 -0.16 -15.23
N LEU A 147 13.96 -0.74 -15.35
CA LEU A 147 13.69 -1.82 -16.29
C LEU A 147 13.98 -1.38 -17.73
N GLN A 148 13.49 -0.21 -18.13
CA GLN A 148 13.74 0.34 -19.47
C GLN A 148 15.24 0.57 -19.74
N GLN A 149 15.96 1.13 -18.77
CA GLN A 149 17.41 1.33 -18.87
C GLN A 149 18.16 0.01 -19.09
N LEU A 150 17.80 -1.05 -18.36
CA LEU A 150 18.46 -2.36 -18.50
C LEU A 150 18.19 -2.99 -19.86
N VAL A 151 16.95 -2.89 -20.37
CA VAL A 151 16.60 -3.37 -21.71
C VAL A 151 17.33 -2.58 -22.79
N GLN A 152 17.43 -1.25 -22.65
CA GLN A 152 18.21 -0.40 -23.56
C GLN A 152 19.71 -0.71 -23.53
N ALA A 153 20.23 -1.16 -22.38
CA ALA A 153 21.60 -1.65 -22.23
C ALA A 153 21.82 -3.07 -22.79
N GLY A 154 20.86 -3.64 -23.52
CA GLY A 154 20.96 -4.93 -24.19
C GLY A 154 20.60 -6.15 -23.35
N LYS A 155 20.06 -5.96 -22.13
CA LYS A 155 19.55 -7.08 -21.32
C LYS A 155 18.23 -7.59 -21.89
N THR A 156 18.02 -8.90 -21.81
CA THR A 156 16.70 -9.49 -22.10
C THR A 156 15.67 -9.00 -21.08
N GLN A 157 14.38 -9.05 -21.43
CA GLN A 157 13.31 -8.67 -20.52
C GLN A 157 13.34 -9.48 -19.21
N HIS A 158 13.67 -10.77 -19.29
CA HIS A 158 13.75 -11.65 -18.13
C HIS A 158 14.91 -11.27 -17.21
N GLU A 159 16.10 -11.00 -17.74
CA GLU A 159 17.25 -10.55 -16.95
C GLU A 159 16.99 -9.19 -16.31
N ALA A 160 16.43 -8.24 -17.07
CA ALA A 160 16.07 -6.92 -16.55
C ALA A 160 15.05 -7.04 -15.40
N TRP A 161 14.03 -7.89 -15.58
CA TRP A 161 13.04 -8.19 -14.53
C TRP A 161 13.69 -8.74 -13.26
N ASN A 162 14.56 -9.74 -13.41
CA ASN A 162 15.25 -10.35 -12.28
C ASN A 162 16.12 -9.34 -11.53
N GLN A 163 16.88 -8.49 -12.24
CA GLN A 163 17.71 -7.44 -11.63
C GLN A 163 16.92 -6.33 -10.94
N CYS A 164 15.64 -6.15 -11.29
CA CYS A 164 14.74 -5.17 -10.68
C CYS A 164 13.82 -5.78 -9.61
N THR A 165 13.93 -7.07 -9.29
CA THR A 165 12.96 -7.79 -8.44
C THR A 165 12.74 -7.11 -7.09
N VAL A 166 13.80 -6.62 -6.44
CA VAL A 166 13.69 -5.90 -5.16
C VAL A 166 12.94 -4.57 -5.30
N GLN A 167 13.21 -3.80 -6.35
CA GLN A 167 12.49 -2.54 -6.62
C GLN A 167 11.02 -2.81 -6.94
N LEU A 168 10.74 -3.89 -7.67
CA LEU A 168 9.40 -4.31 -8.05
C LEU A 168 8.55 -4.71 -6.85
N THR A 169 9.10 -5.52 -5.95
CA THR A 169 8.39 -5.95 -4.73
C THR A 169 8.17 -4.77 -3.80
N ARG A 170 9.15 -3.87 -3.64
CA ARG A 170 8.97 -2.61 -2.87
C ARG A 170 7.87 -1.73 -3.46
N ALA A 171 7.79 -1.63 -4.78
CA ALA A 171 6.77 -0.81 -5.44
C ALA A 171 5.37 -1.42 -5.31
N ALA A 172 5.24 -2.74 -5.41
CA ALA A 172 4.00 -3.45 -5.14
C ALA A 172 3.55 -3.28 -3.68
N MET A 173 4.47 -3.44 -2.71
CA MET A 173 4.19 -3.22 -1.29
C MET A 173 3.75 -1.79 -0.99
N ALA A 174 4.40 -0.81 -1.63
CA ALA A 174 4.05 0.60 -1.48
C ALA A 174 2.64 0.89 -2.02
N HIS A 175 2.27 0.31 -3.16
CA HIS A 175 0.92 0.39 -3.71
C HIS A 175 -0.12 -0.25 -2.80
N SER A 176 0.12 -1.47 -2.31
CA SER A 176 -0.81 -2.16 -1.41
C SER A 176 -1.01 -1.38 -0.12
N SER A 177 0.06 -0.82 0.46
CA SER A 177 -0.04 0.06 1.63
C SER A 177 -0.87 1.32 1.36
N TYR A 178 -0.71 1.95 0.19
CA TYR A 178 -1.53 3.09 -0.23
C TYR A 178 -3.01 2.70 -0.29
N ILE A 179 -3.34 1.54 -0.88
CA ILE A 179 -4.73 1.07 -0.95
C ILE A 179 -5.33 0.86 0.44
N VAL A 180 -4.58 0.32 1.41
CA VAL A 180 -5.07 0.16 2.79
C VAL A 180 -5.40 1.51 3.41
N VAL A 181 -4.49 2.48 3.33
CA VAL A 181 -4.70 3.83 3.87
C VAL A 181 -5.88 4.52 3.17
N GLN A 182 -5.92 4.47 1.83
CA GLN A 182 -7.01 5.03 1.05
C GLN A 182 -8.36 4.41 1.47
N LYS A 183 -8.46 3.09 1.58
CA LYS A 183 -9.73 2.44 1.93
C LYS A 183 -10.17 2.72 3.35
N PHE A 184 -9.24 2.79 4.30
CA PHE A 184 -9.57 3.14 5.68
C PHE A 184 -10.13 4.58 5.76
N THR A 185 -9.50 5.53 5.06
CA THR A 185 -9.99 6.92 5.03
C THR A 185 -11.32 7.08 4.30
N GLU A 186 -11.53 6.37 3.19
CA GLU A 186 -12.81 6.33 2.47
C GLU A 186 -13.93 5.80 3.37
N GLU A 187 -13.69 4.72 4.10
CA GLU A 187 -14.71 4.12 4.97
C GLU A 187 -15.08 5.03 6.15
N LEU A 188 -14.10 5.75 6.71
CA LEU A 188 -14.34 6.76 7.74
C LEU A 188 -15.18 7.95 7.25
N ARG A 189 -15.12 8.27 5.96
CA ARG A 189 -15.94 9.32 5.32
C ARG A 189 -17.35 8.82 5.02
N ASN A 190 -17.48 7.59 4.53
CA ASN A 190 -18.78 6.96 4.23
C ASN A 190 -19.64 6.83 5.49
N HIS A 191 -19.02 6.55 6.64
CA HIS A 191 -19.68 6.61 7.94
C HIS A 191 -19.74 8.04 8.49
N ALA A 192 -20.49 8.92 7.81
CA ALA A 192 -20.55 10.34 8.13
C ALA A 192 -21.07 10.65 9.55
N LYS A 193 -21.87 9.76 10.16
CA LYS A 193 -22.46 9.98 11.48
C LYS A 193 -21.38 9.95 12.57
N GLU A 194 -21.12 11.13 13.12
CA GLU A 194 -20.20 11.30 14.24
C GLU A 194 -20.65 10.45 15.44
N SER A 195 -19.76 9.61 15.93
CA SER A 195 -19.99 8.69 17.04
C SER A 195 -18.69 8.49 17.81
N ALA A 196 -18.79 8.05 19.07
CA ALA A 196 -17.60 7.71 19.86
C ALA A 196 -16.72 6.68 19.14
N THR A 197 -17.32 5.66 18.54
CA THR A 197 -16.63 4.65 17.75
C THR A 197 -15.90 5.25 16.54
N ARG A 198 -16.54 6.16 15.80
CA ARG A 198 -15.92 6.84 14.65
C ARG A 198 -14.68 7.63 15.05
N ARG A 199 -14.70 8.33 16.20
CA ARG A 199 -13.51 9.05 16.71
C ARG A 199 -12.36 8.11 17.01
N VAL A 200 -12.64 7.00 17.68
CA VAL A 200 -11.61 5.99 17.97
C VAL A 200 -11.04 5.42 16.68
N LEU A 201 -11.89 5.04 15.72
CA LEU A 201 -11.45 4.53 14.42
C LEU A 201 -10.63 5.56 13.64
N LYS A 202 -10.99 6.85 13.73
CA LYS A 202 -10.21 7.94 13.13
C LYS A 202 -8.82 8.05 13.76
N ASN A 203 -8.73 8.03 15.09
CA ASN A 203 -7.44 8.04 15.79
C ASN A 203 -6.58 6.82 15.40
N LEU A 204 -7.19 5.64 15.28
CA LEU A 204 -6.49 4.43 14.82
C LEU A 204 -6.03 4.53 13.35
N CYS A 205 -6.82 5.14 12.48
CA CYS A 205 -6.43 5.40 11.09
C CYS A 205 -5.25 6.35 10.98
N ASP A 206 -5.27 7.44 11.76
CA ASP A 206 -4.17 8.39 11.83
C ASP A 206 -2.92 7.73 12.40
N LEU A 207 -3.05 6.98 13.50
CA LEU A 207 -1.93 6.25 14.09
C LEU A 207 -1.31 5.28 13.09
N PHE A 208 -2.14 4.51 12.37
CA PHE A 208 -1.68 3.56 11.37
C PHE A 208 -0.92 4.24 10.22
N ALA A 209 -1.47 5.32 9.67
CA ALA A 209 -0.84 6.05 8.57
C ALA A 209 0.44 6.77 9.00
N LEU A 210 0.44 7.44 10.15
CA LEU A 210 1.62 8.14 10.66
C LEU A 210 2.70 7.16 11.11
N HIS A 211 2.35 6.01 11.71
CA HIS A 211 3.32 4.96 12.02
C HIS A 211 4.02 4.44 10.77
N GLY A 212 3.30 4.23 9.67
CA GLY A 212 3.93 3.77 8.43
C GLY A 212 4.77 4.84 7.73
N ILE A 213 4.47 6.14 7.91
CA ILE A 213 5.37 7.24 7.50
C ILE A 213 6.62 7.26 8.38
N PHE A 214 6.46 7.26 9.70
CA PHE A 214 7.54 7.23 10.67
C PHE A 214 8.51 6.07 10.43
N SER A 215 7.99 4.85 10.32
CA SER A 215 8.79 3.62 10.11
C SER A 215 9.51 3.57 8.76
N ASN A 216 9.08 4.39 7.79
CA ASN A 216 9.66 4.42 6.44
C ASN A 216 10.01 5.86 6.01
N ALA A 217 10.43 6.72 6.95
CA ALA A 217 10.61 8.15 6.70
C ALA A 217 11.50 8.45 5.48
N GLY A 218 12.59 7.70 5.33
CA GLY A 218 13.51 7.83 4.20
C GLY A 218 12.83 7.68 2.84
N ASP A 219 11.81 6.82 2.73
CA ASP A 219 11.04 6.71 1.49
C ASP A 219 10.32 8.03 1.22
N PHE A 220 9.65 8.64 2.19
CA PHE A 220 8.90 9.87 1.92
C PHE A 220 9.78 11.12 1.77
N MET A 221 11.03 11.07 2.23
CA MET A 221 12.01 12.17 2.11
C MET A 221 12.87 12.11 0.84
N GLN A 222 12.97 10.93 0.18
CA GLN A 222 13.96 10.67 -0.86
C GLN A 222 14.00 11.70 -2.00
N ASP A 223 12.87 12.28 -2.37
CA ASP A 223 12.72 13.33 -3.38
C ASP A 223 12.14 14.64 -2.81
N ALA A 224 12.33 14.85 -1.51
CA ALA A 224 11.88 16.01 -0.75
C ALA A 224 10.36 16.25 -0.83
N TYR A 225 9.56 15.17 -0.94
CA TYR A 225 8.11 15.26 -0.77
C TYR A 225 7.75 15.72 0.65
N PHE A 226 8.36 15.10 1.66
CA PHE A 226 8.47 15.68 3.00
C PHE A 226 9.84 16.31 3.23
N SER A 227 9.87 17.45 3.91
CA SER A 227 11.09 18.00 4.51
C SER A 227 11.43 17.27 5.82
N THR A 228 12.64 17.49 6.34
CA THR A 228 13.05 16.97 7.65
C THR A 228 12.13 17.47 8.76
N GLU A 229 11.81 18.77 8.75
CA GLU A 229 10.94 19.38 9.76
C GLU A 229 9.51 18.81 9.70
N GLN A 230 9.03 18.45 8.52
CA GLN A 230 7.74 17.78 8.37
C GLN A 230 7.76 16.37 8.95
N ILE A 231 8.86 15.62 8.80
CA ILE A 231 9.03 14.30 9.41
C ILE A 231 9.13 14.38 10.93
N ASP A 232 9.82 15.39 11.47
CA ASP A 232 9.86 15.63 12.91
C ASP A 232 8.45 15.87 13.46
N ARG A 233 7.65 16.70 12.77
CA ARG A 233 6.24 16.93 13.13
C ARG A 233 5.39 15.67 13.02
N VAL A 234 5.57 14.83 11.99
CA VAL A 234 4.91 13.52 11.89
C VAL A 234 5.23 12.66 13.09
N THR A 235 6.51 12.64 13.49
CA THR A 235 6.99 11.86 14.63
C THR A 235 6.35 12.34 15.93
N GLU A 236 6.33 13.65 16.15
CA GLU A 236 5.70 14.24 17.33
C GLU A 236 4.19 13.96 17.36
N THR A 237 3.47 14.17 16.25
CA THR A 237 2.03 13.87 16.16
C THR A 237 1.73 12.38 16.38
N TYR A 238 2.60 11.49 15.87
CA TYR A 238 2.49 10.05 16.11
C TYR A 238 2.61 9.70 17.60
N LEU A 239 3.57 10.29 18.31
CA LEU A 239 3.75 10.08 19.74
C LEU A 239 2.58 10.64 20.55
N ASP A 240 2.06 11.80 20.18
CA ASP A 240 0.88 12.41 20.81
C ASP A 240 -0.35 11.49 20.68
N LEU A 241 -0.55 10.85 19.50
CA LEU A 241 -1.65 9.90 19.28
C LEU A 241 -1.56 8.64 20.15
N LEU A 242 -0.35 8.15 20.46
CA LEU A 242 -0.20 7.01 21.38
C LEU A 242 -0.77 7.32 22.76
N ALA A 243 -0.62 8.56 23.24
CA ALA A 243 -1.18 8.98 24.51
C ALA A 243 -2.71 9.12 24.47
N VAL A 244 -3.29 9.49 23.33
CA VAL A 244 -4.75 9.60 23.14
C VAL A 244 -5.43 8.22 23.09
N ILE A 245 -4.73 7.21 22.56
CA ILE A 245 -5.28 5.85 22.38
C ILE A 245 -5.09 4.96 23.62
N ARG A 246 -4.11 5.29 24.47
CA ARG A 246 -3.83 4.59 25.73
C ARG A 246 -5.04 4.56 26.66
#